data_AF-A0A1Z4R4T2-F1
#
_entry.id   AF-A0A1Z4R4T2-F1
#
_cell.length_a   1.000
_cell.length_b   1.000
_cell.length_c   1.000
_cell.angle_alpha   90.00
_cell.angle_beta   90.00
_cell.angle_gamma   90.00
#
_symmetry.space_group_name_H-M   'P 1'
#
loop_
_entity.id
_entity.type
_entity.pdbx_description
1 polymer ?
#
loop_
_entity_poly.entity_id
_entity_poly.type
_entity_poly.pdbx_seq_one_letter_code
_entity_poly.pdbx_strand_id
1 'polypeptide(L)'
;MALGNKPHSGIPQSIPTGAGSIPQKSSPDFMQTAVSWLFKVITFPLWIVTAIFHQMLTPGASGATFLGKVIFIFLVVLSADSYWQVLFQNLSLFPWYETQWTGLGWLPELRLFPIGLSLGLFGNPIFYICITISFVIQMFQSAFVTGEKFITGNPKLLGLIAVALYSFDIIMTFTSRNPWRYESPGQVLQCILFNLFTISCAELGRWGEKVLAGKK
;
A
#
# COMPACT_ATOMS: atom_id res chain seq x y z
N MET A 1 37.32 28.87 64.47
CA MET A 1 38.18 29.83 63.75
C MET A 1 37.42 30.22 62.49
N ALA A 2 36.63 31.30 62.51
CA ALA A 2 37.04 32.68 62.18
C ALA A 2 37.62 32.76 60.76
N LEU A 3 37.23 33.64 59.85
CA LEU A 3 36.32 34.79 59.79
C LEU A 3 36.29 35.16 58.28
N GLY A 4 35.17 35.65 57.75
CA GLY A 4 35.10 36.01 56.33
C GLY A 4 33.86 36.81 55.96
N ASN A 5 33.63 37.89 56.70
CA ASN A 5 32.53 38.84 56.57
C ASN A 5 32.75 39.78 55.36
N LYS A 6 31.72 40.05 54.55
CA LYS A 6 31.52 41.36 53.91
C LYS A 6 30.03 41.64 53.67
N PRO A 7 29.53 42.84 54.04
CA PRO A 7 28.12 43.22 53.98
C PRO A 7 27.80 44.00 52.69
N HIS A 8 26.52 44.10 52.32
CA HIS A 8 25.91 45.39 51.98
C HIS A 8 24.37 45.30 51.98
N SER A 9 23.81 46.05 52.92
CA SER A 9 22.42 46.48 53.04
C SER A 9 22.08 47.55 52.00
N GLY A 10 20.91 47.43 51.38
CA GLY A 10 20.23 48.51 50.66
C GLY A 10 18.73 48.23 50.62
N ILE A 11 17.96 48.99 51.40
CA ILE A 11 16.50 48.92 51.55
C ILE A 11 15.80 49.78 50.44
N PRO A 12 14.46 49.88 50.42
CA PRO A 12 13.58 49.44 49.34
C PRO A 12 13.24 50.57 48.34
N GLN A 13 12.93 50.25 47.08
CA GLN A 13 12.30 51.24 46.20
C GLN A 13 10.93 50.78 45.70
N SER A 14 9.99 51.64 46.06
CA SER A 14 8.56 51.72 45.81
C SER A 14 8.20 51.74 44.32
N ILE A 15 7.03 51.15 44.07
CA ILE A 15 6.17 51.26 42.89
C ILE A 15 6.17 52.68 42.29
N PRO A 16 6.39 52.83 40.98
CA PRO A 16 5.77 53.89 40.20
C PRO A 16 4.51 53.34 39.52
N THR A 17 3.36 53.79 40.02
CA THR A 17 2.07 53.80 39.34
C THR A 17 2.20 54.58 38.03
N GLY A 18 2.44 53.87 36.94
CA GLY A 18 2.31 54.37 35.58
C GLY A 18 1.13 53.68 34.92
N ALA A 19 0.00 54.38 34.81
CA ALA A 19 -1.17 53.97 34.06
C ALA A 19 -0.82 53.85 32.57
N GLY A 20 -0.21 52.73 32.17
CA GLY A 20 -0.20 52.27 30.80
C GLY A 20 -1.51 51.51 30.58
N SER A 21 -2.44 52.12 29.85
CA SER A 21 -3.67 51.45 29.41
C SER A 21 -3.32 50.10 28.79
N ILE A 22 -3.71 49.03 29.47
CA ILE A 22 -3.79 47.69 28.88
C ILE A 22 -4.60 47.86 27.59
N PRO A 23 -4.10 47.48 26.41
CA PRO A 23 -4.89 47.60 25.20
C PRO A 23 -6.16 46.80 25.43
N GLN A 24 -7.28 47.53 25.45
CA GLN A 24 -8.62 47.02 25.55
C GLN A 24 -8.75 45.82 24.63
N LYS A 25 -9.20 44.70 25.19
CA LYS A 25 -9.69 43.53 24.47
C LYS A 25 -10.83 43.99 23.56
N SER A 26 -10.46 44.47 22.37
CA SER A 26 -11.37 44.75 21.26
C SER A 26 -12.03 43.43 20.93
N SER A 27 -13.35 43.39 21.02
CA SER A 27 -14.18 42.24 20.66
C SER A 27 -13.71 41.66 19.32
N PRO A 28 -13.71 40.33 19.15
CA PRO A 28 -13.22 39.71 17.92
C PRO A 28 -14.00 40.30 16.74
N ASP A 29 -13.27 41.01 15.88
CA ASP A 29 -13.84 41.71 14.74
C ASP A 29 -14.54 40.64 13.88
N PHE A 30 -15.87 40.71 13.80
CA PHE A 30 -16.69 39.68 13.16
C PHE A 30 -16.21 39.44 11.72
N MET A 31 -15.70 40.49 11.07
CA MET A 31 -15.05 40.40 9.77
C MET A 31 -13.77 39.60 9.76
N GLN A 32 -12.87 39.81 10.73
CA GLN A 32 -11.65 39.00 10.83
C GLN A 32 -11.97 37.52 11.08
N THR A 33 -13.02 37.25 11.87
CA THR A 33 -13.48 35.89 12.15
C THR A 33 -14.06 35.23 10.90
N ALA A 34 -15.00 35.90 10.21
CA ALA A 34 -15.62 35.39 8.99
C ALA A 34 -14.61 35.20 7.84
N VAL A 35 -13.64 36.10 7.69
CA VAL A 35 -12.54 35.95 6.73
C VAL A 35 -11.69 34.72 7.07
N SER A 36 -11.34 34.50 8.35
CA SER A 36 -10.62 33.30 8.78
C SER A 36 -11.40 32.01 8.50
N TRP A 37 -12.71 32.00 8.74
CA TRP A 37 -13.58 30.86 8.42
C TRP A 37 -13.64 30.59 6.91
N LEU A 38 -13.82 31.63 6.08
CA LEU A 38 -13.84 31.48 4.63
C LEU A 38 -12.52 30.91 4.11
N PHE A 39 -11.38 31.46 4.56
CA PHE A 39 -10.07 30.93 4.18
C PHE A 39 -9.88 29.48 4.65
N LYS A 40 -10.33 29.13 5.86
CA LYS A 40 -10.28 27.73 6.33
C LYS A 40 -11.13 26.81 5.49
N VAL A 41 -12.36 27.20 5.11
CA VAL A 41 -13.24 26.38 4.27
C VAL A 41 -12.63 26.18 2.88
N ILE A 42 -12.07 27.23 2.28
CA ILE A 42 -11.42 27.15 0.96
C ILE A 42 -10.15 26.29 1.01
N THR A 43 -9.36 26.40 2.08
CA THR A 43 -8.10 25.64 2.22
C THR A 43 -8.28 24.24 2.80
N PHE A 44 -9.44 23.93 3.39
CA PHE A 44 -9.72 22.64 4.02
C PHE A 44 -9.59 21.44 3.07
N PRO A 45 -10.13 21.46 1.83
CA PRO A 45 -9.90 20.38 0.87
C PRO A 45 -8.41 20.17 0.56
N LEU A 46 -7.66 21.25 0.39
CA LEU A 46 -6.24 21.20 0.08
C LEU A 46 -5.42 20.65 1.27
N TRP A 47 -5.83 20.99 2.49
CA TRP A 47 -5.26 20.43 3.72
C TRP A 47 -5.54 18.94 3.84
N ILE A 48 -6.78 18.48 3.56
CA ILE A 48 -7.11 17.04 3.56
C ILE A 48 -6.21 16.28 2.58
N VAL A 49 -6.09 16.77 1.34
CA VAL A 49 -5.24 16.15 0.33
C VAL A 49 -3.79 16.08 0.83
N THR A 50 -3.26 17.18 1.36
CA THR A 50 -1.90 17.24 1.91
C THR A 50 -1.71 16.25 3.07
N ALA A 51 -2.68 16.15 3.98
CA ALA A 51 -2.63 15.23 5.11
C ALA A 51 -2.66 13.76 4.65
N ILE A 52 -3.48 13.44 3.66
CA ILE A 52 -3.53 12.11 3.04
C ILE A 52 -2.19 11.77 2.39
N PHE A 53 -1.64 12.66 1.55
CA PHE A 53 -0.34 12.46 0.92
C PHE A 53 0.77 12.32 1.97
N HIS A 54 0.76 13.14 3.01
CA HIS A 54 1.72 13.04 4.09
C HIS A 54 1.65 11.69 4.82
N GLN A 55 0.45 11.17 5.08
CA GLN A 55 0.28 9.84 5.66
C GLN A 55 0.70 8.70 4.73
N MET A 56 0.57 8.84 3.41
CA MET A 56 1.00 7.82 2.44
C MET A 56 2.51 7.86 2.16
N LEU A 57 3.12 9.04 2.20
CA LEU A 57 4.53 9.24 1.87
C LEU A 57 5.48 9.08 3.07
N THR A 58 4.96 9.16 4.30
CA THR A 58 5.77 9.03 5.52
C THR A 58 5.95 7.55 5.87
N PRO A 59 7.19 6.99 5.80
CA PRO A 59 7.42 5.60 6.17
C PRO A 59 7.02 5.31 7.61
N GLY A 60 6.29 4.22 7.83
CA GLY A 60 5.81 3.80 9.15
C GLY A 60 4.50 4.48 9.60
N ALA A 61 3.97 5.44 8.84
CA ALA A 61 2.63 5.97 9.09
C ALA A 61 1.54 4.94 8.76
N SER A 62 0.35 5.12 9.35
CA SER A 62 -0.81 4.25 9.10
C SER A 62 -1.22 4.23 7.62
N GLY A 63 -1.15 5.37 6.93
CA GLY A 63 -1.46 5.46 5.49
C GLY A 63 -0.48 4.68 4.63
N ALA A 64 0.83 4.84 4.87
CA ALA A 64 1.89 4.14 4.14
C ALA A 64 1.81 2.62 4.36
N THR A 65 1.68 2.17 5.62
CA THR A 65 1.53 0.74 5.94
C THR A 65 0.30 0.12 5.28
N PHE A 66 -0.83 0.83 5.25
CA PHE A 66 -2.04 0.40 4.56
C PHE A 66 -1.83 0.31 3.05
N LEU A 67 -1.24 1.34 2.44
CA LEU A 67 -0.92 1.36 1.01
C LEU A 67 -0.01 0.18 0.63
N GLY A 68 0.99 -0.15 1.44
CA GLY A 68 1.87 -1.29 1.21
C GLY A 68 1.11 -2.63 1.17
N LYS A 69 0.17 -2.83 2.10
CA LYS A 69 -0.70 -4.02 2.10
C LYS A 69 -1.62 -4.06 0.89
N VAL A 70 -2.19 -2.93 0.48
CA VAL A 70 -3.04 -2.86 -0.73
C VAL A 70 -2.24 -3.20 -1.98
N ILE A 71 -1.04 -2.65 -2.12
CA ILE A 71 -0.12 -2.97 -3.22
C ILE A 71 0.21 -4.46 -3.20
N PHE A 72 0.55 -5.02 -2.04
CA PHE A 72 0.82 -6.45 -1.91
C PHE A 72 -0.38 -7.31 -2.37
N ILE A 73 -1.59 -7.03 -1.89
CA ILE A 73 -2.81 -7.76 -2.30
C ILE A 73 -3.03 -7.62 -3.81
N PHE A 74 -2.84 -6.43 -4.37
CA PHE A 74 -2.97 -6.22 -5.80
C PHE A 74 -1.98 -7.07 -6.61
N LEU A 75 -0.72 -7.15 -6.17
CA LEU A 75 0.31 -7.98 -6.81
C LEU A 75 0.03 -9.48 -6.66
N VAL A 76 -0.56 -9.91 -5.54
CA VAL A 76 -1.09 -11.28 -5.37
C VAL A 76 -2.17 -11.57 -6.40
N VAL A 77 -3.16 -10.70 -6.55
CA VAL A 77 -4.25 -10.89 -7.53
C VAL A 77 -3.70 -10.90 -8.96
N LEU A 78 -2.72 -10.05 -9.26
CA LEU A 78 -2.10 -9.97 -10.58
C LEU A 78 -1.33 -11.26 -10.94
N SER A 79 -0.63 -11.86 -9.98
CA SER A 79 0.00 -13.16 -10.13
C SER A 79 -1.02 -14.32 -10.17
N ALA A 80 -2.12 -14.20 -9.42
CA ALA A 80 -3.16 -15.23 -9.33
C ALA A 80 -3.79 -15.58 -10.69
N ASP A 81 -3.80 -14.61 -11.60
CA ASP A 81 -4.29 -14.76 -12.96
C ASP A 81 -3.59 -15.89 -13.74
N SER A 82 -2.29 -16.11 -13.55
CA SER A 82 -1.57 -17.19 -14.25
C SER A 82 -2.08 -18.58 -13.83
N TYR A 83 -2.38 -18.78 -12.54
CA TYR A 83 -2.95 -20.04 -12.06
C TYR A 83 -4.41 -20.19 -12.49
N TRP A 84 -5.16 -19.10 -12.52
CA TRP A 84 -6.54 -19.08 -13.02
C TRP A 84 -6.63 -19.56 -14.47
N GLN A 85 -5.73 -19.10 -15.33
CA GLN A 85 -5.69 -19.50 -16.74
C GLN A 85 -5.14 -20.92 -16.93
N VAL A 86 -4.06 -21.30 -16.23
CA VAL A 86 -3.37 -22.57 -16.53
C VAL A 86 -3.96 -23.76 -15.77
N LEU A 87 -4.30 -23.60 -14.49
CA LEU A 87 -4.82 -24.72 -13.69
C LEU A 87 -6.30 -25.01 -13.97
N PHE A 88 -7.07 -23.96 -14.26
CA PHE A 88 -8.52 -24.06 -14.43
C PHE A 88 -9.00 -23.76 -15.85
N GLN A 89 -8.08 -23.50 -16.79
CA GLN A 89 -8.38 -23.23 -18.21
C GLN A 89 -9.40 -22.10 -18.42
N ASN A 90 -9.48 -21.16 -17.48
CA ASN A 90 -10.40 -20.04 -17.57
C ASN A 90 -9.83 -18.91 -18.44
N LEU A 91 -10.70 -18.03 -18.89
CA LEU A 91 -10.31 -16.79 -19.57
C LEU A 91 -9.47 -15.91 -18.65
N SER A 92 -8.59 -15.11 -19.22
CA SER A 92 -7.78 -14.17 -18.46
C SER A 92 -8.61 -13.22 -17.60
N LEU A 93 -8.09 -12.87 -16.43
CA LEU A 93 -8.72 -11.91 -15.52
C LEU A 93 -8.54 -10.47 -15.99
N PHE A 94 -7.48 -10.18 -16.75
CA PHE A 94 -7.10 -8.83 -17.14
C PHE A 94 -6.91 -8.68 -18.66
N PRO A 95 -7.31 -7.54 -19.25
CA PRO A 95 -7.35 -7.35 -20.70
C PRO A 95 -6.02 -6.99 -21.35
N TRP A 96 -4.88 -7.10 -20.65
CA TRP A 96 -3.63 -6.47 -21.11
C TRP A 96 -3.07 -7.02 -22.41
N TYR A 97 -3.16 -8.34 -22.61
CA TYR A 97 -2.54 -9.01 -23.77
C TYR A 97 -3.42 -10.08 -24.42
N GLU A 98 -4.63 -10.26 -23.90
CA GLU A 98 -5.56 -11.29 -24.34
C GLU A 98 -6.73 -10.62 -25.06
N THR A 99 -7.17 -11.20 -26.18
CA THR A 99 -8.37 -10.73 -26.89
C THR A 99 -9.64 -11.09 -26.15
N GLN A 100 -9.60 -12.14 -25.33
CA GLN A 100 -10.69 -12.59 -24.47
C GLN A 100 -10.26 -12.54 -23.02
N TRP A 101 -11.05 -11.81 -22.22
CA TRP A 101 -10.85 -11.68 -20.78
C TRP A 101 -12.20 -11.69 -20.08
N THR A 102 -12.18 -11.87 -18.77
CA THR A 102 -13.36 -12.04 -17.91
C THR A 102 -14.29 -10.82 -17.92
N GLY A 103 -13.83 -9.66 -18.43
CA GLY A 103 -14.69 -8.51 -18.70
C GLY A 103 -15.24 -7.87 -17.43
N LEU A 104 -16.50 -7.45 -17.47
CA LEU A 104 -17.24 -7.00 -16.29
C LEU A 104 -17.61 -8.15 -15.33
N GLY A 105 -17.21 -9.40 -15.62
CA GLY A 105 -17.41 -10.55 -14.74
C GLY A 105 -16.70 -10.44 -13.39
N TRP A 106 -15.85 -9.43 -13.18
CA TRP A 106 -15.35 -9.03 -11.86
C TRP A 106 -16.46 -8.54 -10.92
N LEU A 107 -17.49 -7.88 -11.45
CA LEU A 107 -18.57 -7.33 -10.65
C LEU A 107 -19.60 -8.42 -10.34
N PRO A 108 -20.21 -8.40 -9.14
CA PRO A 108 -21.40 -9.19 -8.89
C PRO A 108 -22.52 -8.69 -9.82
N GLU A 109 -22.84 -9.48 -10.85
CA GLU A 109 -24.06 -9.33 -11.62
C GLU A 109 -25.28 -9.55 -10.71
N LEU A 110 -25.81 -8.45 -10.18
CA LEU A 110 -27.11 -8.38 -9.53
C LEU A 110 -28.21 -8.42 -10.61
N ARG A 111 -28.68 -9.60 -11.01
CA ARG A 111 -30.03 -9.69 -11.61
C ARG A 111 -31.05 -9.75 -10.49
N LEU A 112 -32.11 -8.95 -10.59
CA LEU A 112 -33.33 -9.01 -9.76
C LEU A 112 -34.45 -9.79 -10.51
N PHE A 113 -35.60 -10.14 -9.89
CA PHE A 113 -36.42 -11.35 -10.25
C PHE A 113 -36.61 -11.59 -11.77
N PRO A 114 -36.20 -12.77 -12.32
CA PRO A 114 -35.94 -13.97 -11.58
C PRO A 114 -34.65 -14.13 -10.73
N ILE A 115 -33.96 -13.04 -10.35
CA ILE A 115 -32.97 -12.81 -9.27
C ILE A 115 -31.85 -13.83 -9.46
N GLY A 116 -31.14 -13.68 -10.57
CA GLY A 116 -29.79 -14.21 -10.70
C GLY A 116 -28.82 -13.25 -10.03
N LEU A 117 -28.57 -13.41 -8.72
CA LEU A 117 -27.44 -12.76 -8.07
C LEU A 117 -26.19 -13.57 -8.42
N SER A 118 -25.62 -13.31 -9.59
CA SER A 118 -24.32 -13.85 -9.97
C SER A 118 -23.28 -12.99 -9.26
N LEU A 119 -22.62 -13.53 -8.24
CA LEU A 119 -21.55 -12.82 -7.51
C LEU A 119 -20.28 -12.59 -8.37
N GLY A 120 -20.36 -12.80 -9.69
CA GLY A 120 -19.25 -12.68 -10.62
C GLY A 120 -18.07 -13.55 -10.17
N LEU A 121 -16.87 -13.00 -10.32
CA LEU A 121 -15.62 -13.61 -9.89
C LEU A 121 -15.58 -13.86 -8.36
N PHE A 122 -16.18 -12.98 -7.56
CA PHE A 122 -16.28 -13.11 -6.11
C PHE A 122 -17.27 -14.19 -5.66
N GLY A 123 -18.10 -14.70 -6.57
CA GLY A 123 -18.94 -15.87 -6.33
C GLY A 123 -18.22 -17.19 -6.56
N ASN A 124 -17.08 -17.14 -7.26
CA ASN A 124 -16.44 -18.34 -7.74
C ASN A 124 -15.40 -18.84 -6.72
N PRO A 125 -15.60 -20.02 -6.09
CA PRO A 125 -14.62 -20.56 -5.14
C PRO A 125 -13.24 -20.78 -5.78
N ILE A 126 -13.18 -21.03 -7.09
CA ILE A 126 -11.93 -21.23 -7.83
C ILE A 126 -11.07 -19.97 -7.79
N PHE A 127 -11.69 -18.78 -7.85
CA PHE A 127 -10.94 -17.52 -7.80
C PHE A 127 -10.20 -17.36 -6.47
N TYR A 128 -10.86 -17.69 -5.36
CA TYR A 128 -10.25 -17.68 -4.03
C TYR A 128 -9.16 -18.73 -3.89
N ILE A 129 -9.32 -19.90 -4.53
CA ILE A 129 -8.27 -20.92 -4.58
C ILE A 129 -7.04 -20.39 -5.31
N CYS A 130 -7.21 -19.75 -6.48
CA CYS A 130 -6.10 -19.14 -7.23
C CYS A 130 -5.38 -18.05 -6.43
N ILE A 131 -6.13 -17.15 -5.77
CA ILE A 131 -5.56 -16.13 -4.89
C ILE A 131 -4.80 -16.80 -3.73
N THR A 132 -5.36 -17.84 -3.13
CA THR A 132 -4.73 -18.54 -2.01
C THR A 132 -3.43 -19.20 -2.42
N ILE A 133 -3.40 -19.88 -3.58
CA ILE A 133 -2.20 -20.47 -4.15
C ILE A 133 -1.14 -19.39 -4.38
N SER A 134 -1.51 -18.31 -5.07
CA SER A 134 -0.61 -17.18 -5.33
C SER A 134 -0.05 -16.60 -4.03
N PHE A 135 -0.92 -16.31 -3.06
CA PHE A 135 -0.54 -15.77 -1.76
C PHE A 135 0.47 -16.67 -1.05
N VAL A 136 0.21 -17.98 -0.97
CA VAL A 136 1.11 -18.93 -0.31
C VAL A 136 2.46 -18.95 -1.00
N ILE A 137 2.49 -19.06 -2.32
CA ILE A 137 3.72 -19.10 -3.11
C ILE A 137 4.54 -17.82 -2.89
N GLN A 138 3.91 -16.66 -3.00
CA GLN A 138 4.57 -15.37 -2.79
C GLN A 138 5.10 -15.21 -1.37
N MET A 139 4.40 -15.73 -0.36
CA MET A 139 4.86 -15.72 1.04
C MET A 139 6.15 -16.53 1.22
N PHE A 140 6.27 -17.69 0.57
CA PHE A 140 7.50 -18.50 0.61
C PHE A 140 8.66 -17.86 -0.15
N GLN A 141 8.42 -17.38 -1.37
CA GLN A 141 9.45 -16.70 -2.19
C GLN A 141 9.99 -15.45 -1.48
N SER A 142 9.09 -14.62 -0.95
CA SER A 142 9.46 -13.41 -0.24
C SER A 142 10.15 -13.68 1.11
N ALA A 143 9.77 -14.74 1.83
CA ALA A 143 10.47 -15.15 3.05
C ALA A 143 11.90 -15.62 2.76
N PHE A 144 12.11 -16.35 1.65
CA PHE A 144 13.44 -16.77 1.21
C PHE A 144 14.33 -15.56 0.88
N VAL A 145 13.84 -14.63 0.07
CA VAL A 145 14.61 -13.44 -0.36
C VAL A 145 14.92 -12.51 0.81
N THR A 146 13.95 -12.31 1.71
CA THR A 146 14.15 -11.39 2.85
C THR A 146 14.84 -12.04 4.05
N GLY A 147 15.10 -13.35 4.02
CA GLY A 147 15.69 -14.09 5.14
C GLY A 147 14.83 -14.10 6.40
N GLU A 148 13.54 -13.75 6.31
CA GLU A 148 12.63 -13.77 7.45
C GLU A 148 12.35 -15.21 7.89
N LYS A 149 12.41 -15.45 9.20
CA LYS A 149 12.10 -16.75 9.82
C LYS A 149 10.60 -17.01 9.79
N PHE A 150 10.04 -17.23 8.61
CA PHE A 150 8.63 -17.54 8.43
C PHE A 150 8.29 -18.97 8.89
N ILE A 151 9.26 -19.89 8.78
CA ILE A 151 9.16 -21.27 9.27
C ILE A 151 10.46 -21.63 9.98
N THR A 152 10.37 -22.25 11.15
CA THR A 152 11.51 -22.84 11.86
C THR A 152 11.92 -24.13 11.13
N GLY A 153 12.66 -24.01 10.03
CA GLY A 153 13.02 -25.12 9.16
C GLY A 153 14.49 -25.12 8.77
N ASN A 154 14.94 -26.22 8.16
CA ASN A 154 16.30 -26.31 7.62
C ASN A 154 16.46 -25.32 6.45
N PRO A 155 17.45 -24.40 6.50
CA PRO A 155 17.62 -23.36 5.48
C PRO A 155 17.88 -23.93 4.08
N LYS A 156 18.53 -25.10 3.97
CA LYS A 156 18.76 -25.76 2.67
C LYS A 156 17.45 -26.25 2.05
N LEU A 157 16.55 -26.81 2.87
CA LEU A 157 15.23 -27.25 2.43
C LEU A 157 14.38 -26.04 2.02
N LEU A 158 14.43 -24.94 2.78
CA LEU A 158 13.70 -23.72 2.46
C LEU A 158 14.17 -23.13 1.13
N GLY A 159 15.48 -23.11 0.87
CA GLY A 159 16.03 -22.67 -0.42
C GLY A 159 15.60 -23.57 -1.58
N LEU A 160 15.59 -24.89 -1.39
CA LEU A 160 15.09 -25.83 -2.40
C LEU A 160 13.61 -25.58 -2.72
N ILE A 161 12.78 -25.41 -1.70
CA ILE A 161 11.36 -25.08 -1.85
C ILE A 161 11.20 -23.77 -2.61
N ALA A 162 11.95 -22.73 -2.25
CA ALA A 162 11.90 -21.44 -2.95
C ALA A 162 12.24 -21.58 -4.43
N VAL A 163 13.34 -22.28 -4.78
CA VAL A 163 13.73 -22.53 -6.18
C VAL A 163 12.65 -23.29 -6.94
N ALA A 164 12.04 -24.31 -6.32
CA ALA A 164 10.94 -25.05 -6.91
C ALA A 164 9.72 -24.15 -7.18
N LEU A 165 9.39 -23.26 -6.24
CA LEU A 165 8.29 -22.31 -6.38
C LEU A 165 8.56 -21.23 -7.43
N TYR A 166 9.78 -20.68 -7.53
CA TYR A 166 10.16 -19.78 -8.63
C TYR A 166 10.06 -20.48 -9.99
N SER A 167 10.54 -21.73 -10.07
CA SER A 167 10.47 -22.51 -11.30
C SER A 167 9.03 -22.78 -11.70
N PHE A 168 8.18 -23.11 -10.73
CA PHE A 168 6.75 -23.26 -10.94
C PHE A 168 6.12 -21.97 -11.46
N ASP A 169 6.39 -20.81 -10.85
CA ASP A 169 5.86 -19.53 -11.31
C ASP A 169 6.30 -19.15 -12.73
N ILE A 170 7.57 -19.39 -13.07
CA ILE A 170 8.08 -19.19 -14.43
C ILE A 170 7.28 -20.05 -15.41
N ILE A 171 7.09 -21.34 -15.11
CA ILE A 171 6.32 -22.23 -15.98
C ILE A 171 4.88 -21.72 -16.10
N MET A 172 4.22 -21.39 -14.99
CA MET A 172 2.82 -20.96 -14.99
C MET A 172 2.62 -19.64 -15.76
N THR A 173 3.47 -18.65 -15.56
CA THR A 173 3.36 -17.35 -16.24
C THR A 173 3.63 -17.48 -17.73
N PHE A 174 4.70 -18.14 -18.16
CA PHE A 174 5.00 -18.32 -19.59
C PHE A 174 4.06 -19.31 -20.29
N THR A 175 3.48 -20.27 -19.57
CA THR A 175 2.42 -21.13 -20.12
C THR A 175 1.11 -20.36 -20.29
N SER A 176 0.75 -19.51 -19.32
CA SER A 176 -0.44 -18.66 -19.41
C SER A 176 -0.32 -17.66 -20.56
N ARG A 177 0.86 -17.06 -20.72
CA ARG A 177 1.14 -15.98 -21.68
C ARG A 177 2.42 -16.28 -22.42
N ASN A 178 2.30 -17.03 -23.50
CA ASN A 178 3.44 -17.34 -24.36
C ASN A 178 3.82 -16.10 -25.19
N PRO A 179 5.02 -15.51 -25.01
CA PRO A 179 5.44 -14.33 -25.76
C PRO A 179 5.62 -14.60 -27.26
N TRP A 180 5.77 -15.87 -27.66
CA TRP A 180 6.00 -16.25 -29.06
C TRP A 180 4.72 -16.32 -29.89
N ARG A 181 3.55 -16.06 -29.30
CA ARG A 181 2.29 -15.99 -30.04
C ARG A 181 2.06 -14.64 -30.72
N TYR A 182 2.86 -13.61 -30.39
CA TYR A 182 2.70 -12.28 -30.95
C TYR A 182 3.65 -12.06 -32.12
N GLU A 183 3.13 -11.44 -33.18
CA GLU A 183 3.92 -11.11 -34.37
C GLU A 183 4.71 -9.80 -34.19
N SER A 184 4.16 -8.85 -33.43
CA SER A 184 4.80 -7.55 -33.26
C SER A 184 5.89 -7.62 -32.16
N PRO A 185 7.14 -7.20 -32.45
CA PRO A 185 8.24 -7.27 -31.46
C PRO A 185 7.95 -6.47 -30.18
N GLY A 186 7.20 -5.38 -30.28
CA GLY A 186 6.79 -4.58 -29.13
C GLY A 186 5.89 -5.35 -28.15
N GLN A 187 4.93 -6.13 -28.66
CA GLN A 187 4.05 -6.94 -27.82
C GLN A 187 4.80 -8.11 -27.18
N VAL A 188 5.74 -8.73 -27.92
CA VAL A 188 6.62 -9.77 -27.39
C VAL A 188 7.39 -9.24 -26.18
N LEU A 189 8.04 -8.08 -26.32
CA LEU A 189 8.80 -7.46 -25.23
C LEU A 189 7.90 -7.12 -24.03
N GLN A 190 6.73 -6.51 -24.28
CA GLN A 190 5.79 -6.18 -23.21
C GLN A 190 5.30 -7.43 -22.47
N CYS A 191 5.02 -8.52 -23.18
CA CYS A 191 4.61 -9.79 -22.57
C CYS A 191 5.72 -10.38 -21.69
N ILE A 192 6.98 -10.34 -22.15
CA ILE A 192 8.12 -10.80 -21.36
C ILE A 192 8.26 -9.96 -20.09
N LEU A 193 8.22 -8.63 -20.21
CA LEU A 193 8.32 -7.72 -19.07
C LEU A 193 7.18 -7.94 -18.08
N PHE A 194 5.96 -8.17 -18.58
CA PHE A 194 4.81 -8.47 -17.74
C PHE A 194 5.00 -9.79 -16.99
N ASN A 195 5.41 -10.88 -17.67
CA ASN A 195 5.66 -12.17 -17.02
C ASN A 195 6.75 -12.03 -15.95
N LEU A 196 7.86 -11.35 -16.25
CA LEU A 196 8.91 -11.08 -15.26
C LEU A 196 8.38 -10.29 -14.07
N PHE A 197 7.57 -9.26 -14.30
CA PHE A 197 6.94 -8.48 -13.25
C PHE A 197 6.02 -9.35 -12.37
N THR A 198 5.23 -10.24 -12.97
CA THR A 198 4.33 -11.13 -12.23
C THR A 198 5.06 -12.14 -11.36
N ILE A 199 6.25 -12.60 -11.80
CA ILE A 199 7.13 -13.47 -11.01
C ILE A 199 7.74 -12.68 -9.84
N SER A 200 8.17 -11.44 -10.09
CA SER A 200 8.75 -10.57 -9.06
C SER A 200 7.73 -9.94 -8.10
N CYS A 201 6.42 -10.15 -8.31
CA CYS A 201 5.35 -9.62 -7.48
C CYS A 201 5.53 -9.96 -5.99
N ALA A 202 6.01 -11.17 -5.68
CA ALA A 202 6.28 -11.61 -4.32
C ALA A 202 7.30 -10.72 -3.59
N GLU A 203 8.42 -10.44 -4.26
CA GLU A 203 9.52 -9.64 -3.73
C GLU A 203 9.11 -8.18 -3.63
N LEU A 204 8.53 -7.64 -4.70
CA LEU A 204 8.11 -6.25 -4.79
C LEU A 204 7.02 -5.92 -3.77
N GLY A 205 6.06 -6.82 -3.59
CA GLY A 205 4.96 -6.62 -2.65
C GLY A 205 5.44 -6.59 -1.20
N ARG A 206 6.26 -7.57 -0.79
CA ARG A 206 6.77 -7.61 0.60
C ARG A 206 7.81 -6.54 0.86
N TRP A 207 8.67 -6.23 -0.11
CA TRP A 207 9.58 -5.10 -0.03
C TRP A 207 8.81 -3.80 0.12
N GLY A 208 7.79 -3.56 -0.72
CA GLY A 208 6.93 -2.41 -0.65
C GLY A 208 6.22 -2.28 0.70
N GLU A 209 5.68 -3.38 1.24
CA GLU A 209 5.09 -3.42 2.57
C GLU A 209 6.11 -3.02 3.65
N LYS A 210 7.32 -3.61 3.64
CA LYS A 210 8.36 -3.32 4.65
C LYS A 210 8.84 -1.87 4.59
N VAL A 211 9.14 -1.37 3.39
CA VAL A 211 9.58 0.00 3.14
C VAL A 211 8.54 0.98 3.61
N LEU A 212 7.28 0.79 3.22
CA LEU A 212 6.18 1.67 3.61
C LEU A 212 5.82 1.53 5.10
N ALA A 213 6.09 0.37 5.71
CA ALA A 213 5.98 0.16 7.15
C ALA A 213 7.14 0.73 7.97
N GLY A 214 8.16 1.30 7.33
CA GLY A 214 9.35 1.82 8.02
C GLY A 214 10.19 0.73 8.68
N LYS A 215 9.98 -0.54 8.30
CA LYS A 215 10.78 -1.68 8.77
C LYS A 215 11.95 -1.85 7.81
N LYS A 216 13.16 -1.61 8.28
CA LYS A 216 14.41 -1.92 7.55
C LYS A 216 14.73 -3.39 7.66
#